data_AF-A0A847AR44-F1
#
_entry.id   AF-A0A847AR44-F1
#
_cell.length_a   1.000
_cell.length_b   1.000
_cell.length_c   1.000
_cell.angle_alpha   90.00
_cell.angle_beta   90.00
_cell.angle_gamma   90.00
#
_symmetry.space_group_name_H-M   'P 1'
#
loop_
_entity.id
_entity.type
_entity.pdbx_description
1 polymer ?
#
loop_
_entity_poly.entity_id
_entity_poly.type
_entity_poly.pdbx_seq_one_letter_code
_entity_poly.pdbx_strand_id
1 'polypeptide(L)'
;MLKRFILYYKPVKKIFITDMICAFVVAVCDLFYPMITRNIINTYVPNQEFQLMITWLIVLGLIYILKVGLNYYITYYGHIMGVTMQANMRKDIFEHLQDLPFVFFDENKTGSLSSRIINDLMDISELAHHGPEDLFISIVMLVGSFIL
;
A
#
# COMPACT_ATOMS: atom_id res chain seq x y z
N MET A 1 9.98 6.42 19.52
CA MET A 1 10.19 5.31 18.55
C MET A 1 9.57 5.62 17.19
N LEU A 2 8.25 5.83 17.09
CA LEU A 2 7.56 6.17 15.82
C LEU A 2 8.17 7.37 15.06
N LYS A 3 8.55 8.45 15.76
CA LYS A 3 9.21 9.61 15.12
C LYS A 3 10.51 9.25 14.39
N ARG A 4 11.31 8.32 14.92
CA ARG A 4 12.55 7.86 14.26
C ARG A 4 12.22 6.98 13.06
N PHE A 5 11.23 6.11 13.19
CA PHE A 5 10.76 5.25 12.11
C PHE A 5 10.26 6.08 10.90
N ILE A 6 9.46 7.12 11.13
CA ILE A 6 8.93 7.99 10.06
C ILE A 6 10.05 8.67 9.26
N LEU A 7 11.22 8.90 9.85
CA LEU A 7 12.36 9.49 9.12
C LEU A 7 12.85 8.58 7.98
N TYR A 8 12.65 7.26 8.05
CA TYR A 8 13.02 6.34 6.98
C TYR A 8 12.14 6.47 5.73
N TYR A 9 10.98 7.13 5.80
CA TYR A 9 10.21 7.50 4.61
C TYR A 9 10.84 8.66 3.83
N LYS A 10 11.67 9.50 4.47
CA LYS A 10 12.27 10.67 3.84
C LYS A 10 13.02 10.37 2.53
N PRO A 11 13.91 9.35 2.44
CA PRO A 11 14.58 9.00 1.18
C PRO A 11 13.62 8.52 0.08
N VAL A 12 12.52 7.88 0.46
CA VAL A 12 11.53 7.28 -0.43
C VAL A 12 10.23 8.09 -0.57
N LYS A 13 10.23 9.35 -0.11
CA LYS A 13 9.02 10.18 -0.02
C LYS A 13 8.27 10.34 -1.34
N LYS A 14 9.01 10.35 -2.46
CA LYS A 14 8.40 10.50 -3.79
C LYS A 14 7.56 9.29 -4.13
N ILE A 15 8.10 8.09 -3.86
CA ILE A 15 7.42 6.82 -4.07
C ILE A 15 6.19 6.74 -3.17
N PHE A 16 6.32 7.08 -1.89
CA PHE A 16 5.20 7.09 -0.95
C PHE A 16 4.03 8.00 -1.40
N ILE A 17 4.33 9.21 -1.88
CA ILE A 17 3.29 10.15 -2.31
C ILE A 17 2.59 9.65 -3.58
N THR A 18 3.36 9.16 -4.56
CA THR A 18 2.78 8.65 -5.82
C THR A 18 1.97 7.38 -5.58
N ASP A 19 2.46 6.49 -4.72
CA ASP A 19 1.77 5.29 -4.25
C ASP A 19 0.41 5.63 -3.62
N MET A 20 0.38 6.58 -2.67
CA MET A 20 -0.86 7.02 -2.03
C MET A 20 -1.86 7.66 -2.99
N ILE A 21 -1.38 8.39 -4.01
CA ILE A 21 -2.24 8.95 -5.06
C ILE A 21 -2.83 7.81 -5.91
N CYS A 22 -2.03 6.81 -6.29
CA CYS A 22 -2.54 5.65 -7.01
C CYS A 22 -3.59 4.89 -6.19
N ALA A 23 -3.31 4.66 -4.90
CA ALA A 23 -4.24 4.03 -3.96
C ALA A 23 -5.57 4.81 -3.85
N PHE A 24 -5.51 6.15 -3.80
CA PHE A 24 -6.70 6.99 -3.82
C PHE A 24 -7.55 6.76 -5.08
N VAL A 25 -6.91 6.80 -6.26
CA VAL A 25 -7.60 6.62 -7.54
C VAL A 25 -8.21 5.21 -7.62
N VAL A 26 -7.50 4.19 -7.16
CA VAL A 26 -8.01 2.81 -7.08
C VAL A 26 -9.25 2.73 -6.19
N ALA A 27 -9.21 3.31 -4.99
CA ALA A 27 -10.35 3.32 -4.08
C ALA A 27 -11.57 4.05 -4.67
N VAL A 28 -11.35 5.18 -5.33
CA VAL A 28 -12.42 5.91 -6.04
C VAL A 28 -13.00 5.03 -7.16
N CYS A 29 -12.17 4.38 -7.98
CA CYS A 29 -12.63 3.46 -9.01
C CYS A 29 -13.46 2.29 -8.44
N ASP A 30 -13.11 1.79 -7.26
CA ASP A 30 -13.87 0.72 -6.60
C ASP A 30 -15.26 1.16 -6.14
N LEU A 31 -15.43 2.44 -5.78
CA LEU A 31 -16.75 3.01 -5.47
C LEU A 31 -17.65 3.18 -6.71
N PHE A 32 -17.07 3.30 -7.92
CA PHE A 32 -17.86 3.38 -9.15
C PHE A 32 -18.54 2.05 -9.51
N TYR A 33 -17.93 0.91 -9.17
CA TYR A 33 -18.46 -0.41 -9.49
C TYR A 33 -19.90 -0.63 -8.99
N PRO A 34 -20.22 -0.46 -7.69
CA PRO A 34 -21.57 -0.66 -7.19
C PRO A 34 -22.57 0.34 -7.79
N MET A 35 -22.16 1.59 -8.03
CA MET A 35 -23.02 2.62 -8.62
C MET A 35 -23.43 2.28 -10.06
N ILE A 36 -22.45 1.88 -10.90
CA ILE A 36 -22.71 1.50 -12.30
C ILE A 36 -23.57 0.23 -12.34
N THR A 37 -23.22 -0.78 -11.53
CA THR A 37 -23.95 -2.06 -11.49
C THR A 37 -25.39 -1.87 -11.02
N ARG A 38 -25.62 -1.00 -10.03
CA ARG A 38 -26.98 -0.62 -9.56
C ARG A 38 -27.82 -0.03 -10.68
N ASN A 39 -27.27 0.86 -11.50
CA ASN A 39 -27.99 1.49 -12.61
C ASN A 39 -28.25 0.50 -13.76
N ILE A 40 -27.31 -0.40 -14.04
CA ILE A 40 -27.51 -1.48 -15.02
C ILE A 40 -28.71 -2.34 -14.62
N ILE A 41 -28.73 -2.82 -13.38
CA ILE A 41 -29.77 -3.76 -12.90
C ILE A 41 -31.13 -3.07 -12.76
N ASN A 42 -31.19 -1.85 -12.18
CA ASN A 42 -32.46 -1.22 -11.83
C ASN A 42 -33.06 -0.35 -12.93
N THR A 43 -32.25 0.12 -13.89
CA THR A 43 -32.71 1.10 -14.89
C THR A 43 -32.49 0.60 -16.30
N TYR A 44 -31.28 0.16 -16.66
CA TYR A 44 -31.00 -0.14 -18.07
C TYR A 44 -31.60 -1.48 -18.54
N VAL A 45 -31.53 -2.52 -17.70
CA VAL A 45 -32.12 -3.83 -18.02
C VAL A 45 -33.65 -3.76 -18.08
N PRO A 46 -34.38 -3.19 -17.10
CA PRO A 46 -35.84 -3.14 -17.15
C PRO A 46 -36.39 -2.28 -18.28
N ASN A 47 -35.73 -1.15 -18.59
CA ASN A 47 -36.14 -0.25 -19.67
C ASN A 47 -35.67 -0.70 -21.06
N GLN A 48 -34.98 -1.85 -21.16
CA GLN A 48 -34.41 -2.38 -22.42
C GLN A 48 -33.44 -1.40 -23.12
N GLU A 49 -32.76 -0.57 -22.33
CA GLU A 49 -31.78 0.43 -22.79
C GLU A 49 -30.41 -0.21 -23.09
N PHE A 50 -30.39 -1.15 -24.04
CA PHE A 50 -29.21 -1.98 -24.33
C PHE A 50 -27.98 -1.16 -24.75
N GLN A 51 -28.18 -0.03 -25.44
CA GLN A 51 -27.07 0.84 -25.86
C GLN A 51 -26.36 1.47 -24.65
N LEU A 52 -27.12 1.98 -23.68
CA LEU A 52 -26.57 2.53 -22.44
C LEU A 52 -25.90 1.45 -21.60
N MET A 53 -26.50 0.26 -21.53
CA MET A 53 -25.92 -0.89 -20.84
C MET A 53 -24.54 -1.25 -21.41
N ILE A 54 -24.42 -1.42 -22.73
CA ILE A 54 -23.14 -1.76 -23.39
C ILE A 54 -22.11 -0.64 -23.18
N THR A 55 -22.53 0.62 -23.27
CA THR A 55 -21.64 1.77 -23.05
C THR A 55 -21.04 1.75 -21.65
N TRP A 56 -21.86 1.56 -20.61
CA TRP A 56 -21.39 1.51 -19.22
C TRP A 56 -20.57 0.25 -18.92
N LEU A 57 -20.84 -0.88 -19.58
CA LEU A 57 -19.99 -2.07 -19.50
C LEU A 57 -18.59 -1.82 -20.09
N ILE A 58 -18.50 -1.13 -21.23
CA ILE A 58 -17.21 -0.75 -21.83
C ILE A 58 -16.47 0.22 -20.91
N VAL A 59 -17.15 1.23 -20.36
CA VAL A 59 -16.56 2.17 -19.39
C VAL A 59 -16.03 1.43 -18.16
N LEU A 60 -16.79 0.48 -17.63
CA LEU A 60 -16.35 -0.34 -16.50
C LEU A 60 -15.11 -1.17 -16.88
N GLY A 61 -15.08 -1.77 -18.07
CA GLY A 61 -13.91 -2.48 -18.58
C GLY A 61 -12.66 -1.59 -18.66
N LEU A 62 -12.80 -0.35 -19.15
CA LEU A 62 -11.70 0.62 -19.19
C LEU A 62 -11.21 1.02 -17.79
N ILE A 63 -12.12 1.18 -16.83
CA ILE A 63 -11.77 1.43 -15.43
C ILE A 63 -10.92 0.26 -14.89
N TYR A 64 -11.30 -0.99 -15.15
CA TYR A 64 -10.51 -2.14 -14.72
C TYR A 64 -9.12 -2.19 -15.37
N ILE A 65 -9.01 -1.86 -16.66
CA ILE A 65 -7.71 -1.78 -17.33
C ILE A 65 -6.82 -0.72 -16.68
N LEU A 66 -7.38 0.47 -16.38
CA LEU A 66 -6.67 1.51 -15.64
C LEU A 66 -6.23 1.01 -14.25
N LYS A 67 -7.14 0.33 -13.53
CA LYS A 67 -6.84 -0.23 -12.21
C LYS A 67 -5.69 -1.21 -12.23
N VAL A 68 -5.53 -2.03 -13.28
CA VAL A 68 -4.39 -2.95 -13.40
C VAL A 68 -3.07 -2.18 -13.37
N GLY A 69 -2.95 -1.09 -14.14
CA GLY A 69 -1.75 -0.26 -14.15
C GLY A 69 -1.48 0.40 -12.80
N LEU A 70 -2.52 0.89 -12.13
CA LEU A 70 -2.40 1.50 -10.80
C LEU A 70 -2.01 0.49 -9.73
N ASN A 71 -2.65 -0.68 -9.69
CA ASN A 71 -2.33 -1.74 -8.72
C ASN A 71 -0.93 -2.30 -8.95
N TYR A 72 -0.49 -2.41 -10.21
CA TYR A 72 0.88 -2.76 -10.53
C TYR A 72 1.86 -1.73 -9.95
N TYR A 73 1.59 -0.44 -10.13
CA TYR A 73 2.43 0.62 -9.59
C TYR A 73 2.50 0.53 -8.06
N ILE A 74 1.35 0.45 -7.40
CA ILE A 74 1.21 0.37 -5.95
C ILE A 74 2.02 -0.81 -5.40
N THR A 75 1.77 -2.01 -5.93
CA THR A 75 2.44 -3.22 -5.48
C THR A 75 3.95 -3.14 -5.71
N TYR A 76 4.37 -2.81 -6.94
CA TYR A 76 5.79 -2.86 -7.30
C TYR A 76 6.61 -1.76 -6.60
N TYR A 77 6.17 -0.51 -6.69
CA TYR A 77 6.91 0.61 -6.12
C TYR A 77 6.75 0.68 -4.61
N GLY A 78 5.60 0.29 -4.06
CA GLY A 78 5.42 0.18 -2.62
C GLY A 78 6.32 -0.88 -1.97
N HIS A 79 6.53 -2.03 -2.62
CA HIS A 79 7.53 -3.01 -2.15
C HIS A 79 8.96 -2.47 -2.27
N ILE A 80 9.30 -1.74 -3.35
CA ILE A 80 10.60 -1.06 -3.46
C ILE A 80 10.80 -0.07 -2.30
N MET A 81 9.76 0.67 -1.92
CA MET A 81 9.78 1.56 -0.77
C MET A 81 10.09 0.79 0.52
N GLY A 82 9.37 -0.30 0.79
CA GLY A 82 9.60 -1.16 1.95
C GLY A 82 11.03 -1.67 2.02
N VAL A 83 11.50 -2.35 0.97
CA VAL A 83 12.87 -2.90 0.92
C VAL A 83 13.94 -1.82 1.08
N THR A 84 13.73 -0.62 0.53
CA THR A 84 14.65 0.51 0.72
C THR A 84 14.68 0.98 2.17
N MET A 85 13.52 1.06 2.83
CA MET A 85 13.44 1.38 4.26
C MET A 85 14.13 0.31 5.10
N GLN A 86 13.90 -0.97 4.80
CA GLN A 86 14.54 -2.10 5.46
C GLN A 86 16.06 -2.04 5.34
N ALA A 87 16.59 -1.74 4.15
CA ALA A 87 18.02 -1.61 3.92
C ALA A 87 18.65 -0.49 4.77
N ASN A 88 17.99 0.67 4.85
CA ASN A 88 18.45 1.78 5.68
C ASN A 88 18.41 1.43 7.18
N MET A 89 17.33 0.80 7.65
CA MET A 89 17.23 0.36 9.04
C MET A 89 18.31 -0.69 9.39
N ARG A 90 18.56 -1.65 8.50
CA ARG A 90 19.62 -2.66 8.68
C ARG A 90 20.99 -2.01 8.74
N LYS A 91 21.25 -1.02 7.89
CA LYS A 91 22.51 -0.26 7.90
C LYS A 91 22.73 0.45 9.25
N ASP A 92 21.75 1.23 9.70
CA ASP A 92 21.86 1.99 10.95
C ASP A 92 22.05 1.08 12.18
N ILE A 93 21.35 -0.08 12.22
CA ILE A 93 21.54 -1.05 13.30
C ILE A 93 22.92 -1.72 13.21
N PHE A 94 23.37 -2.08 12.01
CA PHE A 94 24.67 -2.74 11.82
C PHE A 94 25.84 -1.81 12.15
N GLU A 95 25.75 -0.52 11.80
CA GLU A 95 26.72 0.49 12.23
C GLU A 95 26.76 0.59 13.76
N HIS A 96 25.59 0.69 14.41
CA HIS A 96 25.53 0.76 15.86
C HIS A 96 26.08 -0.50 16.57
N LEU A 97 25.83 -1.69 16.01
CA LEU A 97 26.36 -2.93 16.58
C LEU A 97 27.89 -2.98 16.57
N GLN A 98 28.54 -2.42 15.55
CA GLN A 98 30.01 -2.40 15.47
C GLN A 98 30.67 -1.54 16.55
N ASP A 99 29.94 -0.55 17.08
CA ASP A 99 30.43 0.33 18.16
C ASP A 99 30.24 -0.26 19.57
N LEU A 100 29.58 -1.42 19.70
CA LEU A 100 29.30 -2.02 21.00
C LEU A 100 30.51 -2.79 21.57
N PRO A 101 30.71 -2.75 22.90
CA PRO A 101 31.80 -3.48 23.55
C PRO A 101 31.59 -4.99 23.47
N PHE A 102 32.69 -5.76 23.51
CA PHE A 102 32.63 -7.24 23.47
C PHE A 102 31.73 -7.86 24.55
N VAL A 103 31.67 -7.26 25.75
CA VAL A 103 30.79 -7.70 26.85
C VAL A 103 29.32 -7.78 26.40
N PHE A 104 28.86 -6.86 25.53
CA PHE A 104 27.51 -6.93 24.99
C PHE A 104 27.26 -8.22 24.21
N PHE A 105 28.26 -8.67 23.43
CA PHE A 105 28.17 -9.90 22.64
C PHE A 105 28.37 -11.16 23.47
N ASP A 106 29.05 -11.08 24.61
CA ASP A 106 29.15 -12.17 25.58
C ASP A 106 27.81 -12.40 26.30
N GLU A 107 27.07 -11.32 26.57
CA GLU A 107 25.77 -11.36 27.26
C GLU A 107 24.56 -11.60 26.33
N ASN A 108 24.72 -11.38 25.02
CA ASN A 108 23.64 -11.48 24.04
C ASN A 108 23.93 -12.51 22.95
N LYS A 109 22.97 -13.40 22.69
CA LYS A 109 23.09 -14.41 21.63
C LYS A 109 23.11 -13.74 20.25
N THR A 110 24.25 -13.76 19.56
CA THR A 110 24.42 -13.20 18.21
C THR A 110 23.39 -13.70 17.19
N GLY A 111 22.99 -14.98 17.28
CA GLY A 111 21.94 -15.54 16.43
C GLY A 111 20.56 -14.89 16.65
N SER A 112 20.22 -14.53 17.90
CA SER A 112 18.98 -13.81 18.21
C SER A 112 19.02 -12.38 17.67
N LEU A 113 20.16 -11.69 17.81
CA LEU A 113 20.36 -10.35 17.24
C LEU A 113 20.20 -10.36 15.72
N SER A 114 20.86 -11.30 15.04
CA SER A 114 20.75 -11.48 13.58
C SER A 114 19.32 -11.78 13.15
N SER A 115 18.65 -12.71 13.84
CA SER A 115 17.24 -13.05 13.57
C SER A 115 16.33 -11.83 13.66
N ARG A 116 16.47 -10.99 14.69
CA ARG A 116 15.65 -9.79 14.86
C ARG A 116 15.93 -8.73 13.78
N ILE A 117 17.19 -8.52 13.42
CA ILE A 117 17.57 -7.59 12.33
C ILE A 117 17.02 -8.06 10.98
N ILE A 118 16.90 -9.37 10.78
CA ILE A 118 16.40 -9.92 9.53
C ILE A 118 14.86 -9.90 9.52
N ASN A 119 14.24 -10.56 10.50
CA ASN A 119 12.82 -10.86 10.54
C ASN A 119 12.00 -9.67 11.06
N ASP A 120 12.31 -9.12 12.24
CA ASP A 120 11.53 -8.02 12.80
C ASP A 120 11.56 -6.79 11.86
N LEU A 121 12.71 -6.51 11.23
CA LEU A 121 12.80 -5.41 10.25
C LEU A 121 12.05 -5.70 8.95
N MET A 122 11.90 -6.97 8.57
CA MET A 122 11.04 -7.34 7.43
C MET A 122 9.58 -7.02 7.77
N ASP A 123 9.09 -7.47 8.93
CA ASP A 123 7.72 -7.21 9.36
C ASP A 123 7.43 -5.70 9.50
N ILE A 124 8.39 -4.93 10.04
CA ILE A 124 8.29 -3.47 10.13
C ILE A 124 8.24 -2.83 8.74
N SER A 125 9.03 -3.33 7.79
CA SER A 125 9.05 -2.85 6.41
C SER A 125 7.75 -3.19 5.66
N GLU A 126 7.23 -4.37 5.87
CA GLU A 126 5.96 -4.82 5.30
C GLU A 126 4.81 -3.94 5.78
N LEU A 127 4.77 -3.69 7.10
CA LEU A 127 3.83 -2.75 7.70
C LEU A 127 4.04 -1.32 7.19
N ALA A 128 5.28 -0.91 6.92
CA ALA A 128 5.58 0.41 6.37
C ALA A 128 4.97 0.62 4.98
N HIS A 129 4.93 -0.44 4.18
CA HIS A 129 4.32 -0.42 2.86
C HIS A 129 2.80 -0.54 2.95
N HIS A 130 2.28 -1.66 3.44
CA HIS A 130 0.85 -1.95 3.38
C HIS A 130 0.03 -1.17 4.41
N GLY A 131 0.59 -0.89 5.59
CA GLY A 131 -0.15 -0.26 6.68
C GLY A 131 -0.78 1.09 6.30
N PRO A 132 0.00 2.09 5.84
CA PRO A 132 -0.55 3.38 5.42
C PRO A 132 -1.52 3.26 4.24
N GLU A 133 -1.22 2.40 3.27
CA GLU A 133 -2.00 2.20 2.06
C GLU A 133 -3.37 1.58 2.36
N ASP A 134 -3.40 0.44 3.05
CA ASP A 134 -4.63 -0.29 3.38
C ASP A 134 -5.55 0.53 4.28
N LEU A 135 -4.97 1.22 5.27
CA LEU A 135 -5.73 2.12 6.14
C LEU A 135 -6.35 3.26 5.33
N PHE A 136 -5.60 3.84 4.41
CA PHE A 136 -6.07 4.95 3.60
C PHE A 136 -7.19 4.50 2.64
N ILE A 137 -7.00 3.40 1.90
CA ILE A 137 -8.04 2.81 1.04
C ILE A 137 -9.28 2.48 1.87
N SER A 138 -9.11 1.82 3.02
CA SER A 138 -10.23 1.44 3.89
C SER A 138 -11.04 2.63 4.37
N ILE A 139 -10.39 3.74 4.75
CA ILE A 139 -11.07 4.97 5.18
C ILE A 139 -11.85 5.57 4.01
N VAL A 140 -11.23 5.67 2.82
CA VAL A 140 -11.88 6.22 1.63
C VAL A 140 -13.09 5.38 1.23
N MET A 141 -12.95 4.05 1.24
CA MET A 141 -14.03 3.12 0.93
C MET A 141 -15.16 3.20 1.94
N LEU A 142 -14.83 3.21 3.24
CA LEU A 142 -15.83 3.34 4.30
C LEU A 142 -16.62 4.64 4.13
N VAL A 143 -15.94 5.79 4.10
CA VAL A 143 -16.61 7.09 3.94
C VAL A 143 -17.41 7.16 2.64
N GLY A 144 -16.82 6.73 1.52
CA GLY A 144 -17.45 6.77 0.21
C GLY A 144 -18.72 5.90 0.13
N SER A 145 -18.71 4.72 0.75
CA SER A 145 -19.87 3.82 0.79
C SER A 145 -21.06 4.35 1.58
N PHE A 146 -20.86 5.25 2.56
CA PHE A 146 -21.96 5.90 3.27
C PHE A 146 -22.56 7.07 2.50
N ILE A 147 -21.80 7.67 1.59
CA ILE A 147 -22.23 8.85 0.82
C ILE A 147 -23.00 8.43 -0.44
N LEU A 148 -22.65 7.29 -1.06
CA LEU A 148 -23.20 6.77 -2.32
C LEU A 148 -24.35 5.76 -2.10
#